data_AF-A0A383BHH2-F1
#
_entry.id   AF-A0A383BHH2-F1
#
_cell.length_a   1.000
_cell.length_b   1.000
_cell.length_c   1.000
_cell.angle_alpha   90.00
_cell.angle_beta   90.00
_cell.angle_gamma   90.00
#
_symmetry.space_group_name_H-M   'P 1'
#
loop_
_entity.id
_entity.type
_entity.pdbx_description
1 polymer ?
#
loop_
_entity_poly.entity_id
_entity_poly.type
_entity_poly.pdbx_seq_one_letter_code
_entity_poly.pdbx_strand_id
1 'polypeptide(L)'
;HRSGIYPLPSSLPVCPGLEAAGEIIEIGKRVTNFNIGDKVCYATTPLGAYCEIRDFPASKTIKIPSGISEDTAASILLQGMTVEYLFERLYKIKKDEFILFHAAAGGVGLIASQWARSVGSKMIGTVSSDEKVNLAINNGCSHVINYKTENVVEKVKEITNGKGVPVVYDGVGKETFNISLECLNIRGLFVSFGQSSGMVPDVNLHKTFNPKSLYYTRPTLMHYTLTRNELENSSNHLFEKIKNN
;
A
#
# COMPACT_ATOMS: atom_id res chain seq x y z
N HIS A 1 -6.24 -2.31 15.09
CA HIS A 1 -6.14 -1.88 16.50
C HIS A 1 -7.45 -1.32 17.05
N ARG A 2 -8.08 -0.33 16.41
CA ARG A 2 -9.25 0.37 16.98
C ARG A 2 -10.54 -0.46 17.12
N SER A 3 -10.75 -1.45 16.24
CA SER A 3 -11.96 -2.29 16.21
C SER A 3 -11.77 -3.72 16.75
N GLY A 4 -10.61 -4.04 17.35
CA GLY A 4 -10.32 -5.37 17.89
C GLY A 4 -10.02 -6.49 16.87
N ILE A 5 -10.15 -6.22 15.57
CA ILE A 5 -9.91 -7.21 14.49
C ILE A 5 -8.46 -7.75 14.51
N TYR A 6 -7.50 -6.91 14.85
CA TYR A 6 -6.10 -7.32 15.00
C TYR A 6 -5.80 -7.49 16.49
N PRO A 7 -5.33 -8.68 16.92
CA PRO A 7 -4.95 -8.92 18.30
C PRO A 7 -3.96 -7.86 18.80
N LEU A 8 -4.18 -7.38 20.01
CA LEU A 8 -3.25 -6.46 20.65
C LEU A 8 -2.07 -7.26 21.24
N PRO A 9 -0.85 -6.70 21.20
CA PRO A 9 0.34 -7.40 21.69
C PRO A 9 0.37 -7.52 23.23
N SER A 10 -0.47 -6.78 23.95
CA SER A 10 -0.54 -6.77 25.42
C SER A 10 -1.99 -6.58 25.90
N SER A 11 -2.21 -6.84 27.19
CA SER A 11 -3.45 -6.43 27.87
C SER A 11 -3.62 -4.91 27.84
N LEU A 12 -4.86 -4.44 27.92
CA LEU A 12 -5.17 -3.02 28.02
C LEU A 12 -4.63 -2.42 29.34
N PRO A 13 -4.24 -1.13 29.36
CA PRO A 13 -4.31 -0.15 28.27
C PRO A 13 -3.21 -0.33 27.21
N VAL A 14 -3.50 0.07 25.96
CA VAL A 14 -2.53 0.05 24.86
C VAL A 14 -2.51 1.40 24.13
N CYS A 15 -1.32 1.93 23.85
CA CYS A 15 -1.16 3.09 22.98
C CYS A 15 -1.19 2.64 21.51
N PRO A 16 -2.12 3.13 20.66
CA PRO A 16 -2.18 2.75 19.25
C PRO A 16 -1.09 3.42 18.38
N GLY A 17 -1.09 3.06 17.09
CA GLY A 17 -0.28 3.69 16.06
C GLY A 17 1.02 2.96 15.76
N LEU A 18 1.39 2.91 14.48
CA LEU A 18 2.56 2.22 13.94
C LEU A 18 3.50 3.15 13.17
N GLU A 19 3.11 4.40 12.96
CA GLU A 19 3.79 5.33 12.08
C GLU A 19 3.94 6.68 12.77
N ALA A 20 5.15 7.23 12.74
CA ALA A 20 5.45 8.60 13.15
C ALA A 20 6.74 9.10 12.50
N ALA A 21 6.91 10.41 12.54
CA ALA A 21 8.16 11.10 12.26
C ALA A 21 8.44 12.11 13.38
N GLY A 22 9.71 12.42 13.62
CA GLY A 22 10.14 13.41 14.60
C GLY A 22 11.66 13.47 14.70
N GLU A 23 12.14 13.99 15.82
CA GLU A 23 13.56 14.21 16.08
C GLU A 23 14.05 13.33 17.24
N ILE A 24 15.29 12.86 17.14
CA ILE A 24 15.94 12.12 18.24
C ILE A 24 16.38 13.09 19.34
N ILE A 25 15.79 12.97 20.52
CA ILE A 25 16.19 13.75 21.71
C ILE A 25 17.14 12.99 22.66
N GLU A 26 17.11 11.65 22.65
CA GLU A 26 17.98 10.79 23.45
C GLU A 26 18.37 9.51 22.69
N ILE A 27 19.55 8.95 22.99
CA ILE A 27 20.10 7.78 22.31
C ILE A 27 20.61 6.73 23.31
N GLY A 28 20.21 5.48 23.10
CA GLY A 28 20.72 4.36 23.88
C GLY A 28 22.21 4.08 23.61
N LYS A 29 22.97 3.73 24.65
CA LYS A 29 24.45 3.58 24.63
C LYS A 29 25.04 2.67 23.54
N ARG A 30 24.24 1.77 22.95
CA ARG A 30 24.67 0.82 21.91
C ARG A 30 24.30 1.25 20.49
N VAL A 31 23.61 2.38 20.32
CA VAL A 31 23.22 2.91 19.02
C VAL A 31 24.36 3.76 18.47
N THR A 32 24.83 3.43 17.27
CA THR A 32 26.00 4.09 16.66
C THR A 32 25.69 4.76 15.33
N ASN A 33 24.51 4.51 14.76
CA ASN A 33 24.10 4.95 13.43
C ASN A 33 23.18 6.19 13.44
N PHE A 34 22.92 6.78 14.61
CA PHE A 34 22.07 7.96 14.80
C PHE A 34 22.74 8.96 15.73
N ASN A 35 22.36 10.23 15.59
CA ASN A 35 22.77 11.33 16.47
C ASN A 35 21.53 12.04 17.04
N ILE A 36 21.69 12.68 18.20
CA ILE A 36 20.69 13.59 18.75
C ILE A 36 20.49 14.72 17.72
N GLY A 37 19.25 15.08 17.43
CA GLY A 37 18.88 16.02 16.37
C GLY A 37 18.63 15.40 15.00
N ASP A 38 18.92 14.10 14.80
CA ASP A 38 18.55 13.44 13.54
C ASP A 38 17.02 13.42 13.40
N LYS A 39 16.53 13.88 12.24
CA LYS A 39 15.14 13.69 11.82
C LYS A 39 14.92 12.26 11.37
N VAL A 40 13.93 11.59 11.95
CA VAL A 40 13.69 10.17 11.77
C VAL A 40 12.22 9.85 11.65
N CYS A 41 11.93 8.70 11.04
CA CYS A 41 10.59 8.14 10.95
C CYS A 41 10.60 6.62 11.09
N TYR A 42 9.42 6.05 11.32
CA TYR A 42 9.20 4.61 11.33
C TYR A 42 7.74 4.31 10.92
N ALA A 43 7.49 3.11 10.41
CA ALA A 43 6.18 2.64 9.97
C ALA A 43 5.98 1.15 10.28
N THR A 44 6.25 0.75 11.52
CA THR A 44 6.28 -0.67 11.94
C THR A 44 6.03 -0.83 13.44
N THR A 45 5.97 -2.09 13.90
CA THR A 45 5.86 -2.45 15.31
C THR A 45 7.17 -2.16 16.07
N PRO A 46 7.14 -1.89 17.39
CA PRO A 46 5.99 -1.99 18.30
C PRO A 46 4.98 -0.83 18.19
N LEU A 47 3.73 -1.10 18.57
CA LEU A 47 2.68 -0.08 18.69
C LEU A 47 3.07 1.03 19.66
N GLY A 48 2.42 2.18 19.54
CA GLY A 48 2.55 3.30 20.49
C GLY A 48 2.89 4.63 19.85
N ALA A 49 2.64 4.80 18.55
CA ALA A 49 3.00 6.03 17.85
C ALA A 49 2.18 7.26 18.26
N TYR A 50 1.01 7.07 18.87
CA TYR A 50 0.13 8.18 19.26
C TYR A 50 0.52 8.76 20.63
N CYS A 51 1.75 9.28 20.70
CA CYS A 51 2.33 9.94 21.86
C CYS A 51 3.30 11.04 21.41
N GLU A 52 3.67 11.93 22.34
CA GLU A 52 4.64 13.00 22.06
C GLU A 52 6.09 12.49 22.11
N ILE A 53 6.38 11.54 23.01
CA ILE A 53 7.73 11.00 23.22
C ILE A 53 7.63 9.47 23.43
N ARG A 54 8.53 8.72 22.80
CA ARG A 54 8.66 7.27 23.02
C ARG A 54 10.08 6.77 22.75
N ASP A 55 10.39 5.65 23.38
CA ASP A 55 11.48 4.79 22.94
C ASP A 55 11.06 3.98 21.70
N PHE A 56 12.01 3.82 20.76
CA PHE A 56 11.82 2.97 19.59
C PHE A 56 13.12 2.25 19.21
N PRO A 57 13.05 0.98 18.73
CA PRO A 57 14.25 0.26 18.32
C PRO A 57 14.95 0.94 17.15
N ALA A 58 16.20 1.37 17.36
CA ALA A 58 17.02 2.01 16.32
C ALA A 58 17.12 1.18 15.03
N SER A 59 17.08 -0.16 15.14
CA SER A 59 17.11 -1.08 14.00
C SER A 59 15.91 -0.94 13.05
N LYS A 60 14.79 -0.38 13.53
CA LYS A 60 13.55 -0.15 12.77
C LYS A 60 13.30 1.33 12.44
N THR A 61 14.19 2.20 12.88
CA THR A 61 14.14 3.65 12.61
C THR A 61 14.83 3.95 11.28
N ILE A 62 14.23 4.87 10.52
CA ILE A 62 14.73 5.37 9.23
C ILE A 62 15.10 6.84 9.38
N LYS A 63 16.23 7.27 8.78
CA LYS A 63 16.56 8.70 8.69
C LYS A 63 15.75 9.38 7.61
N ILE A 64 15.19 10.54 7.90
CA ILE A 64 14.50 11.36 6.91
C ILE A 64 15.57 12.10 6.08
N PRO A 65 15.60 11.94 4.75
CA PRO A 65 16.55 12.66 3.92
C PRO A 65 16.32 14.18 3.97
N SER A 66 17.40 14.94 3.83
CA SER A 66 17.30 16.40 3.65
C SER A 66 16.35 16.76 2.51
N GLY A 67 15.53 17.79 2.74
CA GLY A 67 14.48 18.26 1.82
C GLY A 67 13.09 17.65 2.04
N ILE A 68 12.94 16.66 2.92
CA ILE A 68 11.66 16.07 3.28
C ILE A 68 11.31 16.46 4.71
N SER A 69 10.11 17.01 4.92
CA SER A 69 9.64 17.37 6.27
C SER A 69 9.16 16.15 7.04
N GLU A 70 9.11 16.26 8.37
CA GLU A 70 8.54 15.22 9.23
C GLU A 70 7.05 14.99 8.92
N ASP A 71 6.28 16.05 8.63
CA ASP A 71 4.87 15.92 8.23
C ASP A 71 4.70 15.10 6.93
N THR A 72 5.55 15.34 5.94
CA THR A 72 5.56 14.53 4.71
C THR A 72 5.95 13.09 5.02
N ALA A 73 7.01 12.87 5.82
CA ALA A 73 7.43 11.52 6.18
C ALA A 73 6.33 10.76 6.97
N ALA A 74 5.70 11.39 7.96
CA ALA A 74 4.65 10.79 8.78
C ALA A 74 3.35 10.51 8.01
N SER A 75 3.11 11.22 6.90
CA SER A 75 1.90 11.03 6.09
C SER A 75 2.05 9.98 4.98
N ILE A 76 3.28 9.68 4.56
CA ILE A 76 3.53 8.87 3.36
C ILE A 76 4.27 7.55 3.62
N LEU A 77 5.00 7.39 4.72
CA LEU A 77 5.98 6.30 4.85
C LEU A 77 5.35 4.91 4.74
N LEU A 78 4.36 4.60 5.57
CA LEU A 78 3.68 3.31 5.61
C LEU A 78 2.99 3.00 4.29
N GLN A 79 2.29 3.99 3.73
CA GLN A 79 1.50 3.83 2.51
C GLN A 79 2.41 3.74 1.28
N GLY A 80 3.44 4.56 1.22
CA GLY A 80 4.41 4.62 0.13
C GLY A 80 5.30 3.40 0.08
N MET A 81 5.81 2.92 1.22
CA MET A 81 6.55 1.66 1.26
C MET A 81 5.64 0.47 0.93
N THR A 82 4.33 0.57 1.23
CA THR A 82 3.35 -0.41 0.78
C THR A 82 3.26 -0.43 -0.74
N VAL A 83 3.13 0.73 -1.39
CA VAL A 83 3.13 0.83 -2.86
C VAL A 83 4.44 0.31 -3.45
N GLU A 84 5.58 0.67 -2.88
CA GLU A 84 6.90 0.23 -3.33
C GLU A 84 6.97 -1.29 -3.43
N TYR A 85 6.70 -2.02 -2.33
CA TYR A 85 6.81 -3.47 -2.40
C TYR A 85 5.75 -4.09 -3.33
N LEU A 86 4.55 -3.50 -3.41
CA LEU A 86 3.48 -4.00 -4.29
C LEU A 86 3.85 -3.90 -5.77
N PHE A 87 4.50 -2.79 -6.16
CA PHE A 87 4.76 -2.43 -7.56
C PHE A 87 6.17 -2.77 -8.06
N GLU A 88 7.14 -2.90 -7.17
CA GLU A 88 8.55 -3.11 -7.56
C GLU A 88 9.06 -4.51 -7.23
N ARG A 89 8.46 -5.17 -6.22
CA ARG A 89 8.98 -6.42 -5.65
C ARG A 89 8.02 -7.59 -5.79
N LEU A 90 6.77 -7.42 -5.37
CA LEU A 90 5.75 -8.47 -5.40
C LEU A 90 5.32 -8.76 -6.84
N TYR A 91 4.89 -7.71 -7.54
CA TYR A 91 4.60 -7.76 -8.97
C TYR A 91 5.20 -6.52 -9.60
N LYS A 92 6.32 -6.69 -10.30
CA LYS A 92 7.02 -5.58 -10.94
C LYS A 92 6.19 -5.07 -12.13
N ILE A 93 5.47 -3.98 -11.92
CA ILE A 93 4.61 -3.37 -12.93
C ILE A 93 5.45 -2.84 -14.09
N LYS A 94 4.89 -2.84 -15.29
CA LYS A 94 5.60 -2.44 -16.51
C LYS A 94 4.94 -1.26 -17.21
N LYS A 95 5.74 -0.54 -17.99
CA LYS A 95 5.25 0.47 -18.91
C LYS A 95 4.19 -0.13 -19.84
N ASP A 96 3.13 0.62 -20.11
CA ASP A 96 1.98 0.27 -20.95
C ASP A 96 1.12 -0.91 -20.48
N GLU A 97 1.44 -1.54 -19.35
CA GLU A 97 0.65 -2.63 -18.76
C GLU A 97 -0.57 -2.09 -18.01
N PHE A 98 -1.75 -2.65 -18.28
CA PHE A 98 -2.96 -2.33 -17.52
C PHE A 98 -3.01 -3.09 -16.20
N ILE A 99 -3.21 -2.39 -15.09
CA ILE A 99 -3.40 -2.99 -13.76
C ILE A 99 -4.70 -2.47 -13.14
N LEU A 100 -5.36 -3.24 -12.28
CA LEU A 100 -6.54 -2.77 -11.53
C LEU A 100 -6.14 -2.47 -10.08
N PHE A 101 -6.53 -1.31 -9.58
CA PHE A 101 -6.31 -0.90 -8.19
C PHE A 101 -7.60 -0.40 -7.55
N HIS A 102 -8.09 -1.09 -6.53
CA HIS A 102 -9.29 -0.68 -5.82
C HIS A 102 -9.02 0.46 -4.82
N ALA A 103 -10.03 1.32 -4.60
CA ALA A 103 -9.95 2.49 -3.72
C ALA A 103 -8.83 3.47 -4.12
N ALA A 104 -8.76 3.80 -5.42
CA ALA A 104 -7.70 4.61 -6.00
C ALA A 104 -7.60 6.05 -5.47
N ALA A 105 -8.67 6.56 -4.83
CA ALA A 105 -8.69 7.86 -4.19
C ALA A 105 -8.42 7.82 -2.66
N GLY A 106 -8.07 6.66 -2.10
CA GLY A 106 -7.61 6.53 -0.71
C GLY A 106 -6.10 6.79 -0.58
N GLY A 107 -5.58 6.84 0.64
CA GLY A 107 -4.16 7.18 0.88
C GLY A 107 -3.16 6.36 0.06
N VAL A 108 -3.23 5.02 0.15
CA VAL A 108 -2.38 4.12 -0.66
C VAL A 108 -2.67 4.28 -2.16
N GLY A 109 -3.94 4.42 -2.54
CA GLY A 109 -4.36 4.54 -3.95
C GLY A 109 -3.85 5.80 -4.65
N LEU A 110 -3.76 6.93 -3.94
CA LEU A 110 -3.22 8.17 -4.50
C LEU A 110 -1.72 8.08 -4.74
N ILE A 111 -0.98 7.42 -3.85
CA ILE A 111 0.46 7.17 -4.04
C ILE A 111 0.66 6.15 -5.17
N ALA A 112 -0.16 5.10 -5.22
CA ALA A 112 -0.13 4.10 -6.28
C ALA A 112 -0.38 4.73 -7.66
N SER A 113 -1.36 5.63 -7.77
CA SER A 113 -1.64 6.37 -9.01
C SER A 113 -0.40 7.10 -9.53
N GLN A 114 0.29 7.83 -8.64
CA GLN A 114 1.47 8.61 -9.00
C GLN A 114 2.63 7.70 -9.38
N TRP A 115 2.83 6.62 -8.61
CA TRP A 115 3.88 5.65 -8.87
C TRP A 115 3.68 4.93 -10.21
N ALA A 116 2.47 4.45 -10.48
CA ALA A 116 2.14 3.79 -11.75
C ALA A 116 2.38 4.73 -12.94
N ARG A 117 1.96 6.00 -12.83
CA ARG A 117 2.24 7.03 -13.84
C ARG A 117 3.74 7.23 -14.06
N SER A 118 4.54 7.27 -12.98
CA SER A 118 6.00 7.42 -13.08
C SER A 118 6.69 6.25 -13.80
N VAL A 119 6.11 5.04 -13.73
CA VAL A 119 6.59 3.84 -14.45
C VAL A 119 6.04 3.82 -15.90
N GLY A 120 4.97 4.57 -16.17
CA GLY A 120 4.20 4.51 -17.42
C GLY A 120 3.24 3.32 -17.48
N SER A 121 2.91 2.70 -16.34
CA SER A 121 1.87 1.68 -16.25
C SER A 121 0.48 2.32 -16.33
N LYS A 122 -0.48 1.60 -16.91
CA LYS A 122 -1.86 2.09 -17.13
C LYS A 122 -2.77 1.61 -16.01
N MET A 123 -2.74 2.32 -14.88
CA MET A 123 -3.58 1.96 -13.74
C MET A 123 -5.06 2.30 -14.01
N ILE A 124 -5.91 1.29 -13.84
CA ILE A 124 -7.37 1.38 -13.77
C ILE A 124 -7.74 1.45 -12.30
N GLY A 125 -8.25 2.59 -11.85
CA GLY A 125 -8.67 2.81 -10.46
C GLY A 125 -10.16 2.62 -10.25
N THR A 126 -10.59 2.11 -9.09
CA THR A 126 -12.02 2.18 -8.71
C THR A 126 -12.25 3.18 -7.58
N VAL A 127 -13.35 3.94 -7.66
CA VAL A 127 -13.75 4.97 -6.69
C VAL A 127 -15.25 4.99 -6.45
N SER A 128 -15.68 5.69 -5.40
CA SER A 128 -17.07 5.67 -4.91
C SER A 128 -17.91 6.90 -5.26
N SER A 129 -17.33 7.89 -5.96
CA SER A 129 -18.00 9.14 -6.32
C SER A 129 -17.25 9.85 -7.45
N ASP A 130 -17.91 10.78 -8.13
CA ASP A 130 -17.33 11.51 -9.26
C ASP A 130 -16.26 12.51 -8.82
N GLU A 131 -16.34 13.08 -7.61
CA GLU A 131 -15.26 13.91 -7.08
C GLU A 131 -13.96 13.10 -6.91
N LYS A 132 -14.10 11.83 -6.50
CA LYS A 132 -12.97 10.91 -6.39
C LYS A 132 -12.44 10.45 -7.76
N VAL A 133 -13.26 10.47 -8.80
CA VAL A 133 -12.80 10.22 -10.19
C VAL A 133 -11.76 11.25 -10.56
N ASN A 134 -12.10 12.54 -10.44
CA ASN A 134 -11.19 13.64 -10.76
C ASN A 134 -9.92 13.61 -9.90
N LEU A 135 -10.06 13.34 -8.61
CA LEU A 135 -8.91 13.23 -7.70
C LEU A 135 -7.94 12.12 -8.13
N ALA A 136 -8.45 10.93 -8.47
CA ALA A 136 -7.61 9.81 -8.89
C ALA A 136 -6.94 10.06 -10.25
N ILE A 137 -7.64 10.67 -11.22
CA ILE A 137 -7.07 11.06 -12.52
C ILE A 137 -5.93 12.07 -12.34
N ASN A 138 -6.16 13.13 -11.56
CA ASN A 138 -5.15 14.16 -11.30
C ASN A 138 -3.88 13.57 -10.65
N ASN A 139 -4.04 12.51 -9.85
CA ASN A 139 -2.93 11.79 -9.23
C ASN A 139 -2.31 10.71 -10.12
N GLY A 140 -2.81 10.46 -11.32
CA GLY A 140 -2.12 9.65 -12.34
C GLY A 140 -2.79 8.33 -12.72
N CYS A 141 -4.02 8.05 -12.23
CA CYS A 141 -4.82 6.99 -12.81
C CYS A 141 -5.02 7.23 -14.32
N SER A 142 -4.78 6.20 -15.13
CA SER A 142 -5.04 6.27 -16.57
C SER A 142 -6.52 6.14 -16.88
N HIS A 143 -7.22 5.31 -16.11
CA HIS A 143 -8.67 5.15 -16.18
C HIS A 143 -9.22 5.09 -14.76
N VAL A 144 -10.43 5.58 -14.56
CA VAL A 144 -11.12 5.48 -13.27
C VAL A 144 -12.56 5.06 -13.50
N ILE A 145 -13.03 4.14 -12.67
CA ILE A 145 -14.39 3.59 -12.71
C ILE A 145 -15.10 3.99 -11.41
N ASN A 146 -16.23 4.68 -11.52
CA ASN A 146 -17.09 4.93 -10.36
C ASN A 146 -17.98 3.69 -10.14
N TYR A 147 -17.62 2.85 -9.18
CA TYR A 147 -18.33 1.58 -8.95
C TYR A 147 -19.76 1.74 -8.40
N LYS A 148 -20.19 2.97 -8.11
CA LYS A 148 -21.59 3.27 -7.74
C LYS A 148 -22.51 3.44 -8.95
N THR A 149 -21.96 3.80 -10.11
CA THR A 149 -22.71 4.11 -11.32
C THR A 149 -22.33 3.21 -12.50
N GLU A 150 -21.17 2.55 -12.43
CA GLU A 150 -20.64 1.69 -13.49
C GLU A 150 -20.36 0.27 -12.99
N ASN A 151 -20.47 -0.71 -13.90
CA ASN A 151 -20.04 -2.08 -13.65
C ASN A 151 -18.52 -2.20 -13.88
N VAL A 152 -17.77 -2.47 -12.81
CA VAL A 152 -16.30 -2.56 -12.86
C VAL A 152 -15.82 -3.64 -13.83
N VAL A 153 -16.43 -4.82 -13.86
CA VAL A 153 -15.99 -5.93 -14.70
C VAL A 153 -16.18 -5.60 -16.18
N GLU A 154 -17.31 -5.00 -16.54
CA GLU A 154 -17.60 -4.59 -17.91
C GLU A 154 -16.65 -3.50 -18.38
N LYS A 155 -16.43 -2.45 -17.56
CA LYS A 155 -15.50 -1.38 -17.89
C LYS A 155 -14.05 -1.86 -18.00
N VAL A 156 -13.60 -2.78 -17.12
CA VAL A 156 -12.27 -3.37 -17.25
C VAL A 156 -12.14 -4.16 -18.55
N LYS A 157 -13.16 -4.94 -18.94
CA LYS A 157 -13.17 -5.64 -20.23
C LYS A 157 -13.12 -4.67 -21.40
N GLU A 158 -13.89 -3.59 -21.37
CA GLU A 158 -13.86 -2.54 -22.40
C GLU A 158 -12.45 -1.93 -22.53
N ILE A 159 -11.88 -1.44 -21.42
CA ILE A 159 -10.55 -0.79 -21.39
C ILE A 159 -9.45 -1.73 -21.87
N THR A 160 -9.55 -3.03 -21.54
CA THR A 160 -8.52 -4.03 -21.85
C THR A 160 -8.80 -4.84 -23.12
N ASN A 161 -9.79 -4.44 -23.93
CA ASN A 161 -10.22 -5.17 -25.13
C ASN A 161 -10.52 -6.66 -24.87
N GLY A 162 -11.24 -6.93 -23.79
CA GLY A 162 -11.67 -8.26 -23.35
C GLY A 162 -10.59 -9.10 -22.68
N LYS A 163 -9.34 -8.64 -22.61
CA LYS A 163 -8.22 -9.44 -22.08
C LYS A 163 -8.26 -9.58 -20.55
N GLY A 164 -8.77 -8.58 -19.83
CA GLY A 164 -8.58 -8.46 -18.38
C GLY A 164 -7.17 -7.99 -18.01
N VAL A 165 -6.91 -7.89 -16.71
CA VAL A 165 -5.62 -7.43 -16.16
C VAL A 165 -4.76 -8.60 -15.66
N PRO A 166 -3.42 -8.52 -15.76
CA PRO A 166 -2.53 -9.53 -15.21
C PRO A 166 -2.40 -9.45 -13.69
N VAL A 167 -2.75 -8.33 -13.07
CA VAL A 167 -2.72 -8.13 -11.62
C VAL A 167 -3.85 -7.22 -11.15
N VAL A 168 -4.46 -7.57 -10.02
CA VAL A 168 -5.40 -6.74 -9.27
C VAL A 168 -4.82 -6.48 -7.88
N TYR A 169 -4.82 -5.23 -7.46
CA TYR A 169 -4.47 -4.80 -6.11
C TYR A 169 -5.74 -4.42 -5.34
N ASP A 170 -6.07 -5.22 -4.33
CA ASP A 170 -7.31 -5.12 -3.59
C ASP A 170 -7.07 -4.83 -2.09
N GLY A 171 -7.32 -3.57 -1.72
CA GLY A 171 -7.32 -3.09 -0.35
C GLY A 171 -8.69 -3.18 0.34
N VAL A 172 -9.74 -3.56 -0.39
CA VAL A 172 -11.13 -3.47 0.04
C VAL A 172 -11.63 -4.80 0.61
N GLY A 173 -11.31 -5.92 -0.02
CA GLY A 173 -11.58 -7.27 0.50
C GLY A 173 -12.98 -7.79 0.14
N LYS A 174 -13.83 -8.02 1.15
CA LYS A 174 -15.11 -8.74 1.02
C LYS A 174 -15.97 -8.31 -0.18
N GLU A 175 -16.20 -7.01 -0.37
CA GLU A 175 -17.11 -6.50 -1.41
C GLU A 175 -16.54 -6.57 -2.83
N THR A 176 -15.21 -6.55 -2.97
CA THR A 176 -14.53 -6.52 -4.27
C THR A 176 -13.96 -7.85 -4.70
N PHE A 177 -13.95 -8.86 -3.82
CA PHE A 177 -13.30 -10.14 -4.08
C PHE A 177 -13.72 -10.81 -5.40
N ASN A 178 -15.02 -10.95 -5.66
CA ASN A 178 -15.50 -11.56 -6.91
C ASN A 178 -15.23 -10.67 -8.13
N ILE A 179 -15.36 -9.35 -7.98
CA ILE A 179 -15.06 -8.37 -9.03
C ILE A 179 -13.59 -8.49 -9.45
N SER A 180 -12.68 -8.51 -8.47
CA SER A 180 -11.23 -8.69 -8.67
C SER A 180 -10.94 -9.98 -9.43
N LEU A 181 -11.54 -11.11 -9.02
CA LEU A 181 -11.37 -12.39 -9.72
C LEU A 181 -11.84 -12.33 -11.16
N GLU A 182 -12.99 -11.72 -11.44
CA GLU A 182 -13.55 -11.60 -12.79
C GLU A 182 -12.71 -10.71 -13.71
N CYS A 183 -12.10 -9.64 -13.17
CA CYS A 183 -11.24 -8.71 -13.90
C CYS A 183 -9.89 -9.30 -14.30
N LEU A 184 -9.40 -10.34 -13.61
CA LEU A 184 -8.13 -10.98 -13.92
C LEU A 184 -8.16 -11.74 -15.25
N ASN A 185 -7.05 -11.71 -15.98
CA ASN A 185 -6.82 -12.57 -17.13
C ASN A 185 -6.40 -13.99 -16.70
N ILE A 186 -6.22 -14.89 -17.67
CA ILE A 186 -5.67 -16.23 -17.41
C ILE A 186 -4.27 -16.09 -16.82
N ARG A 187 -4.04 -16.78 -15.69
CA ARG A 187 -2.83 -16.75 -14.86
C ARG A 187 -2.56 -15.39 -14.21
N GLY A 188 -3.60 -14.57 -14.05
CA GLY A 188 -3.51 -13.31 -13.33
C GLY A 188 -3.29 -13.47 -11.82
N LEU A 189 -2.76 -12.43 -11.20
CA LEU A 189 -2.44 -12.37 -9.78
C LEU A 189 -3.43 -11.49 -9.01
N PHE A 190 -4.11 -12.08 -8.04
CA PHE A 190 -4.88 -11.34 -7.03
C PHE A 190 -3.96 -10.97 -5.86
N VAL A 191 -3.69 -9.68 -5.68
CA VAL A 191 -2.97 -9.13 -4.52
C VAL A 191 -3.95 -8.55 -3.51
N SER A 192 -4.29 -9.35 -2.51
CA SER A 192 -5.22 -8.99 -1.44
C SER A 192 -4.45 -8.37 -0.28
N PHE A 193 -4.31 -7.05 -0.23
CA PHE A 193 -3.43 -6.38 0.77
C PHE A 193 -4.18 -5.59 1.85
N GLY A 194 -5.51 -5.47 1.75
CA GLY A 194 -6.36 -4.79 2.73
C GLY A 194 -7.74 -5.44 2.90
N GLN A 195 -8.56 -4.90 3.79
CA GLN A 195 -9.89 -5.46 4.11
C GLN A 195 -10.84 -4.38 4.65
N SER A 196 -10.88 -3.20 4.00
CA SER A 196 -11.71 -2.09 4.47
C SER A 196 -13.21 -2.40 4.52
N SER A 197 -13.70 -3.28 3.65
CA SER A 197 -15.08 -3.80 3.65
C SER A 197 -15.26 -5.08 4.48
N GLY A 198 -14.21 -5.54 5.15
CA GLY A 198 -14.17 -6.79 5.90
C GLY A 198 -13.38 -7.90 5.22
N MET A 199 -13.22 -9.01 5.94
CA MET A 199 -12.45 -10.17 5.49
C MET A 199 -13.15 -10.85 4.30
N VAL A 200 -12.33 -11.31 3.35
CA VAL A 200 -12.78 -12.24 2.31
C VAL A 200 -13.36 -13.49 3.00
N PRO A 201 -14.57 -13.94 2.61
CA PRO A 201 -15.18 -15.12 3.21
C PRO A 201 -14.41 -16.40 2.85
N ASP A 202 -14.80 -17.53 3.45
CA ASP A 202 -14.26 -18.83 3.06
C ASP A 202 -14.56 -19.14 1.60
N VAL A 203 -13.55 -19.59 0.87
CA VAL A 203 -13.61 -19.82 -0.58
C VAL A 203 -13.22 -21.24 -0.94
N ASN A 204 -13.95 -21.84 -1.87
CA ASN A 204 -13.53 -23.11 -2.49
C ASN A 204 -12.43 -22.83 -3.52
N LEU A 205 -11.18 -23.19 -3.19
CA LEU A 205 -10.03 -22.84 -4.00
C LEU A 205 -10.10 -23.40 -5.43
N HIS A 206 -10.57 -24.64 -5.58
CA HIS A 206 -10.69 -25.29 -6.89
C HIS A 206 -11.69 -24.54 -7.78
N LYS A 207 -12.90 -24.25 -7.29
CA LYS A 207 -13.90 -23.53 -8.09
C LYS A 207 -13.49 -22.09 -8.37
N THR A 208 -12.79 -21.45 -7.44
CA THR A 208 -12.51 -20.01 -7.49
C THR A 208 -11.30 -19.69 -8.38
N PHE A 209 -10.19 -20.43 -8.22
CA PHE A 209 -8.92 -20.07 -8.87
C PHE A 209 -8.60 -20.94 -10.10
N ASN A 210 -9.09 -22.19 -10.16
CA ASN A 210 -8.80 -23.10 -11.27
C ASN A 210 -9.32 -22.62 -12.65
N PRO A 211 -10.50 -21.96 -12.79
CA PRO A 211 -11.03 -21.56 -14.10
C PRO A 211 -10.10 -20.67 -14.93
N LYS A 212 -9.22 -19.91 -14.27
CA LYS A 212 -8.22 -19.04 -14.91
C LYS A 212 -6.79 -19.35 -14.43
N SER A 213 -6.57 -20.44 -13.70
CA SER A 213 -5.28 -20.77 -13.06
C SER A 213 -4.67 -19.58 -12.29
N LEU A 214 -5.51 -18.89 -11.53
CA LEU A 214 -5.17 -17.62 -10.87
C LEU A 214 -4.21 -17.84 -9.69
N TYR A 215 -3.37 -16.84 -9.45
CA TYR A 215 -2.56 -16.73 -8.23
C TYR A 215 -3.27 -15.85 -7.21
N TYR A 216 -3.07 -16.13 -5.92
CA TYR A 216 -3.57 -15.32 -4.81
C TYR A 216 -2.47 -15.11 -3.78
N THR A 217 -2.36 -13.88 -3.27
CA THR A 217 -1.44 -13.56 -2.18
C THR A 217 -2.06 -12.55 -1.21
N ARG A 218 -1.65 -12.65 0.06
CA ARG A 218 -2.00 -11.73 1.15
C ARG A 218 -0.73 -11.16 1.78
N PRO A 219 -0.11 -10.13 1.18
CA PRO A 219 1.16 -9.60 1.67
C PRO A 219 0.99 -8.67 2.88
N THR A 220 2.09 -8.40 3.56
CA THR A 220 2.20 -7.37 4.60
C THR A 220 3.55 -6.69 4.51
N LEU A 221 3.59 -5.37 4.67
CA LEU A 221 4.84 -4.58 4.63
C LEU A 221 5.91 -5.14 5.60
N MET A 222 5.49 -5.68 6.73
CA MET A 222 6.39 -6.22 7.75
C MET A 222 7.28 -7.35 7.20
N HIS A 223 6.79 -8.14 6.25
CA HIS A 223 7.57 -9.23 5.63
C HIS A 223 8.49 -8.73 4.51
N TYR A 224 8.27 -7.51 4.01
CA TYR A 224 9.10 -6.89 2.99
C TYR A 224 10.16 -5.96 3.60
N THR A 225 10.22 -5.84 4.93
CA THR A 225 11.12 -4.94 5.68
C THR A 225 11.76 -5.68 6.88
N LEU A 226 12.02 -6.98 6.75
CA LEU A 226 12.51 -7.83 7.84
C LEU A 226 13.93 -7.46 8.26
N THR A 227 14.77 -7.14 7.29
CA THR A 227 16.17 -6.76 7.52
C THR A 227 16.34 -5.24 7.43
N ARG A 228 17.40 -4.74 8.07
CA ARG A 228 17.81 -3.33 7.98
C ARG A 228 17.96 -2.87 6.53
N ASN A 229 18.63 -3.68 5.72
CA ASN A 229 18.87 -3.39 4.32
C ASN A 229 17.56 -3.30 3.52
N GLU A 230 16.60 -4.20 3.75
CA GLU A 230 15.30 -4.13 3.07
C GLU A 230 14.50 -2.89 3.49
N LEU A 231 14.52 -2.54 4.78
CA LEU A 231 13.87 -1.35 5.31
C LEU A 231 14.45 -0.07 4.68
N GLU A 232 15.78 0.05 4.66
CA GLU A 232 16.48 1.20 4.07
C GLU A 232 16.26 1.26 2.56
N ASN A 233 16.35 0.15 1.83
CA ASN A 233 16.11 0.15 0.38
C ASN A 233 14.67 0.56 0.03
N SER A 234 13.67 0.03 0.74
CA SER A 234 12.26 0.36 0.49
C SER A 234 11.97 1.84 0.79
N SER A 235 12.45 2.36 1.93
CA SER A 235 12.26 3.77 2.29
C SER A 235 13.05 4.73 1.40
N ASN A 236 14.29 4.39 1.01
CA ASN A 236 15.08 5.20 0.09
C ASN A 236 14.40 5.29 -1.29
N HIS A 237 13.91 4.18 -1.83
CA HIS A 237 13.20 4.21 -3.12
C HIS A 237 11.94 5.08 -3.07
N LEU A 238 11.18 5.01 -1.97
CA LEU A 238 10.06 5.93 -1.73
C LEU A 238 10.54 7.40 -1.72
N PHE A 239 11.56 7.73 -0.94
CA PHE A 239 12.06 9.10 -0.85
C PHE A 239 12.62 9.63 -2.18
N GLU A 240 13.24 8.77 -2.99
CA GLU A 240 13.66 9.11 -4.35
C GLU A 240 12.46 9.44 -5.25
N LYS A 241 11.37 8.66 -5.18
CA LYS A 241 10.14 8.98 -5.91
C LYS A 241 9.53 10.30 -5.50
N ILE A 242 9.56 10.63 -4.20
CA ILE A 242 9.06 11.92 -3.69
C ILE A 242 9.88 13.09 -4.23
N LYS A 243 11.22 12.95 -4.28
CA LYS A 243 12.12 14.00 -4.76
C LYS A 243 12.05 14.22 -6.29
N ASN A 244 11.68 13.20 -7.04
CA ASN A 244 11.62 13.22 -8.50
C ASN A 244 10.21 13.49 -9.06
N ASN A 245 9.22 13.71 -8.18
CA ASN A 245 7.83 14.00 -8.56
C ASN A 245 7.60 15.50 -8.79
#